data_AF-A0AAC9Z734-F1
#
_entry.id   AF-A0AAC9Z734-F1
#
_cell.length_a   1.000
_cell.length_b   1.000
_cell.length_c   1.000
_cell.angle_alpha   90.00
_cell.angle_beta   90.00
_cell.angle_gamma   90.00
#
_symmetry.space_group_name_H-M   'P 1'
#
loop_
_entity.id
_entity.type
_entity.pdbx_description
1 polymer ?
#
loop_
_entity_poly.entity_id
_entity_poly.type
_entity_poly.pdbx_seq_one_letter_code
_entity_poly.pdbx_strand_id
1 'polypeptide(L)'
;MTGQSRSSGEIIMDRVKIVQAIAQANTEQLRLNQAASGLMVLDMKDTRDGVEDHTHEDMRAQNDAALKENTETINRLEAELAVLDEELEAVMKEQAE
;
A
#
# COMPACT_ATOMS: atom_id res chain seq x y z
N MET A 1 -3.71 -27.99 11.89
CA MET A 1 -4.92 -27.63 11.11
C MET A 1 -5.09 -28.71 10.07
N THR A 2 -6.29 -29.28 9.99
CA THR A 2 -6.66 -30.41 9.13
C THR A 2 -6.43 -30.04 7.66
N GLY A 3 -5.66 -30.86 6.94
CA GLY A 3 -5.26 -30.68 5.54
C GLY A 3 -6.38 -30.82 4.52
N GLN A 4 -7.43 -30.01 4.65
CA GLN A 4 -8.35 -29.73 3.55
C GLN A 4 -7.78 -28.53 2.79
N SER A 5 -7.37 -28.77 1.54
CA SER A 5 -7.08 -27.71 0.58
C SER A 5 -8.29 -26.77 0.51
N ARG A 6 -8.05 -25.46 0.59
CA ARG A 6 -9.11 -24.45 0.48
C ARG A 6 -9.80 -24.56 -0.86
N SER A 7 -11.09 -24.24 -0.91
CA SER A 7 -11.80 -24.20 -2.19
C SER A 7 -11.32 -23.01 -3.04
N SER A 8 -11.36 -23.18 -4.36
CA SER A 8 -11.03 -22.10 -5.31
C SER A 8 -11.86 -20.83 -5.06
N GLY A 9 -13.13 -20.98 -4.66
CA GLY A 9 -14.00 -19.87 -4.29
C GLY A 9 -13.51 -19.08 -3.07
N GLU A 10 -12.98 -19.76 -2.04
CA GLU A 10 -12.41 -19.10 -0.87
C GLU A 10 -11.12 -18.34 -1.21
N ILE A 11 -10.26 -18.92 -2.05
CA ILE A 11 -9.02 -18.27 -2.49
C ILE A 11 -9.32 -17.01 -3.32
N ILE A 12 -10.29 -17.10 -4.25
CA ILE A 12 -10.74 -15.94 -5.05
C ILE A 12 -11.31 -14.83 -4.16
N MET A 13 -12.08 -15.18 -3.13
CA MET A 13 -12.65 -14.18 -2.22
C MET A 13 -11.56 -13.44 -1.45
N ASP A 14 -10.53 -14.14 -0.97
CA ASP A 14 -9.40 -13.50 -0.30
C ASP A 14 -8.56 -12.66 -1.26
N ARG A 15 -8.36 -13.14 -2.49
CA ARG A 15 -7.71 -12.37 -3.55
C ARG A 15 -8.40 -11.04 -3.80
N VAL A 16 -9.73 -11.03 -3.85
CA VAL A 16 -10.52 -9.80 -4.00
C VAL A 16 -10.29 -8.85 -2.82
N LYS A 17 -10.25 -9.35 -1.59
CA LYS A 17 -9.97 -8.52 -0.40
C LYS A 17 -8.57 -7.91 -0.46
N ILE A 18 -7.56 -8.68 -0.85
CA ILE A 18 -6.18 -8.19 -0.98
C ILE A 18 -6.09 -7.12 -2.07
N VAL A 19 -6.72 -7.33 -3.23
CA VAL A 19 -6.77 -6.32 -4.30
C VAL A 19 -7.47 -5.03 -3.83
N GLN A 20 -8.55 -5.14 -3.06
CA GLN A 20 -9.22 -3.97 -2.48
C GLN A 20 -8.32 -3.24 -1.47
N ALA A 21 -7.59 -3.97 -0.63
CA ALA A 21 -6.64 -3.41 0.31
C ALA A 21 -5.48 -2.69 -0.42
N ILE A 22 -4.95 -3.27 -1.50
CA ILE A 22 -3.93 -2.63 -2.36
C ILE A 22 -4.48 -1.34 -2.96
N ALA A 23 -5.71 -1.35 -3.47
CA ALA A 23 -6.34 -0.15 -4.03
C ALA A 23 -6.49 0.97 -2.99
N GLN A 24 -6.86 0.62 -1.75
CA GLN A 24 -6.93 1.56 -0.63
C GLN A 24 -5.55 2.13 -0.30
N ALA A 25 -4.54 1.27 -0.16
CA ALA A 25 -3.17 1.69 0.12
C ALA A 25 -2.59 2.58 -1.00
N ASN A 26 -2.87 2.27 -2.27
CA ASN A 26 -2.46 3.11 -3.39
C ASN A 26 -3.14 4.49 -3.39
N THR A 27 -4.42 4.54 -2.99
CA THR A 27 -5.13 5.81 -2.84
C THR A 27 -4.49 6.67 -1.74
N GLU A 28 -4.12 6.05 -0.62
CA GLU A 28 -3.41 6.73 0.45
C GLU A 28 -2.02 7.19 0.01
N GLN A 29 -1.29 6.37 -0.76
CA GLN A 29 0.01 6.74 -1.33
C GLN A 29 -0.10 8.01 -2.17
N LEU A 30 -1.14 8.11 -3.02
CA LEU A 30 -1.39 9.30 -3.83
C LEU A 30 -1.69 10.52 -2.96
N ARG A 31 -2.49 10.36 -1.91
CA ARG A 31 -2.82 11.44 -0.97
C ARG A 31 -1.57 11.95 -0.24
N LEU A 32 -0.71 11.05 0.23
CA LEU A 32 0.54 11.37 0.91
C LEU A 32 1.52 12.10 -0.03
N ASN A 33 1.68 11.61 -1.26
CA ASN A 33 2.49 12.27 -2.30
C ASN A 33 2.01 13.69 -2.63
N GLN A 34 0.69 13.91 -2.69
CA GLN A 34 0.13 15.24 -2.88
C GLN A 34 0.44 16.17 -1.69
N ALA A 35 0.32 15.67 -0.47
CA ALA A 35 0.66 16.43 0.73
C ALA A 35 2.16 16.76 0.79
N ALA A 36 3.05 15.83 0.42
CA ALA A 36 4.49 16.09 0.32
C ALA A 36 4.80 17.16 -0.75
N SER A 37 4.15 17.10 -1.90
CA SER A 37 4.26 18.12 -2.95
C SER A 37 3.79 19.50 -2.47
N GLY A 38 2.69 19.55 -1.70
CA GLY A 38 2.19 20.78 -1.11
C GLY A 38 3.17 21.39 -0.09
N LEU A 39 3.76 20.57 0.78
CA LEU A 39 4.77 20.98 1.74
C LEU A 39 6.00 21.56 1.04
N MET A 40 6.48 20.91 -0.04
CA MET A 40 7.59 21.44 -0.84
C MET A 40 7.31 22.84 -1.40
N VAL A 41 6.09 23.10 -1.86
CA VAL A 41 5.70 24.44 -2.37
C VAL A 41 5.69 25.48 -1.25
N LEU A 42 5.23 25.11 -0.05
CA LEU A 42 5.24 25.99 1.11
C LEU A 42 6.68 26.31 1.54
N ASP A 43 7.57 25.31 1.60
CA ASP A 43 8.99 25.51 1.92
C ASP A 43 9.68 26.47 0.93
N MET A 44 9.38 26.32 -0.37
CA MET A 44 9.89 27.22 -1.40
C MET A 44 9.39 28.65 -1.23
N LYS A 45 8.13 28.81 -0.79
CA LYS A 45 7.56 30.12 -0.49
C LYS A 45 8.25 30.74 0.72
N ASP A 46 8.42 30.00 1.81
CA ASP A 46 9.05 30.52 3.03
C ASP A 46 10.51 30.92 2.78
N THR A 47 11.24 30.10 2.01
CA THR A 47 12.60 30.43 1.55
C THR A 47 12.63 31.74 0.76
N ARG A 48 11.68 31.93 -0.17
CA ARG A 48 11.57 33.15 -0.98
C ARG A 48 11.21 34.38 -0.14
N ASP A 49 10.31 34.20 0.82
CA ASP A 49 9.77 35.27 1.65
C ASP A 49 10.70 35.58 2.86
N GLY A 50 11.78 34.82 3.04
CA GLY A 50 12.77 34.99 4.13
C GLY A 50 12.23 34.59 5.49
N VAL A 51 11.27 33.67 5.53
CA VAL A 51 10.62 33.19 6.75
C VAL A 51 11.40 32.00 7.30
N GLU A 52 11.97 32.14 8.51
CA GLU A 52 12.52 31.03 9.29
C GLU A 52 11.39 30.39 10.12
N ASP A 53 10.50 29.65 9.45
CA ASP A 53 9.44 28.86 10.11
C ASP A 53 9.72 27.37 9.90
N HIS A 54 9.94 26.66 11.00
CA HIS A 54 10.20 25.21 11.03
C HIS A 54 8.92 24.38 11.15
N THR A 55 7.73 25.01 11.16
CA THR A 55 6.44 24.31 11.33
C THR A 55 6.22 23.20 10.30
N HIS A 56 6.80 23.32 9.10
CA HIS A 56 6.68 22.31 8.05
C HIS A 56 7.66 21.12 8.21
N GLU A 57 8.66 21.19 9.10
CA GLU A 57 9.60 20.08 9.32
C GLU A 57 8.92 18.87 9.97
N ASP A 58 8.15 19.09 11.03
CA ASP A 58 7.41 18.01 11.71
C ASP A 58 6.37 17.39 10.77
N MET A 59 5.69 18.21 9.97
CA MET A 59 4.71 17.73 8.99
C MET A 59 5.36 16.89 7.89
N ARG A 60 6.56 17.26 7.43
CA ARG A 60 7.35 16.47 6.46
C ARG A 60 7.78 15.14 7.07
N ALA A 61 8.36 15.16 8.27
CA ALA A 61 8.81 13.94 8.94
C ALA A 61 7.65 12.94 9.15
N GLN A 62 6.47 13.43 9.54
CA GLN A 62 5.27 12.61 9.68
C GLN A 62 4.78 12.05 8.35
N ASN A 63 4.80 12.87 7.29
CA ASN A 63 4.39 12.43 5.95
C ASN A 63 5.36 11.37 5.39
N ASP A 64 6.66 11.57 5.54
CA ASP A 64 7.69 10.63 5.09
C ASP A 64 7.60 9.29 5.83
N ALA A 65 7.34 9.33 7.14
CA ALA A 65 7.08 8.12 7.91
C ALA A 65 5.84 7.37 7.42
N ALA A 66 4.74 8.09 7.15
CA ALA A 66 3.51 7.50 6.61
C ALA A 66 3.70 6.94 5.19
N LEU A 67 4.46 7.62 4.33
CA LEU A 67 4.83 7.15 2.98
C LEU A 67 5.59 5.82 3.07
N LYS A 68 6.55 5.74 3.99
CA LYS A 68 7.33 4.52 4.20
C LYS A 68 6.46 3.37 4.70
N GLU A 69 5.65 3.60 5.72
CA GLU A 69 4.74 2.58 6.28
C GLU A 69 3.73 2.08 5.24
N ASN A 70 3.16 2.99 4.45
CA ASN A 70 2.20 2.63 3.41
C ASN A 70 2.86 1.86 2.26
N THR A 71 4.12 2.18 1.92
CA THR A 71 4.91 1.41 0.95
C THR A 71 5.19 -0.01 1.47
N GLU A 72 5.57 -0.16 2.73
CA GLU A 72 5.77 -1.47 3.36
C GLU A 72 4.47 -2.29 3.38
N THR A 73 3.33 -1.62 3.61
CA THR A 73 2.00 -2.24 3.55
C THR A 73 1.66 -2.75 2.14
N ILE A 74 1.90 -1.94 1.10
CA ILE A 74 1.70 -2.35 -0.30
C ILE A 74 2.56 -3.57 -0.63
N ASN A 75 3.86 -3.54 -0.32
CA ASN A 75 4.76 -4.65 -0.59
C ASN A 75 4.31 -5.96 0.08
N ARG A 76 3.83 -5.87 1.32
CA ARG A 76 3.29 -7.04 2.04
C ARG A 76 2.03 -7.58 1.35
N LEU A 77 1.09 -6.70 0.98
CA LEU A 77 -0.13 -7.10 0.29
C LEU A 77 0.14 -7.71 -1.08
N GLU A 78 1.13 -7.20 -1.82
CA GLU A 78 1.56 -7.78 -3.10
C GLU A 78 2.17 -9.17 -2.92
N ALA A 79 2.97 -9.38 -1.88
CA ALA A 79 3.49 -10.71 -1.53
C ALA A 79 2.36 -11.68 -1.15
N GLU A 80 1.39 -11.23 -0.35
CA GLU A 80 0.21 -12.01 -0.01
C GLU A 80 -0.63 -12.37 -1.25
N LEU A 81 -0.76 -11.43 -2.20
CA LEU A 81 -1.46 -11.67 -3.46
C LEU A 81 -0.75 -12.73 -4.31
N ALA A 82 0.58 -12.68 -4.40
CA ALA A 82 1.37 -13.66 -5.14
C ALA A 82 1.19 -15.08 -4.58
N VAL A 83 1.17 -15.23 -3.25
CA VAL A 83 0.92 -16.53 -2.60
C VAL A 83 -0.48 -17.06 -2.93
N LEU A 84 -1.50 -16.19 -2.91
CA LEU A 84 -2.87 -16.58 -3.28
C LEU A 84 -2.99 -16.99 -4.76
N ASP A 85 -2.24 -16.32 -5.65
CA ASP A 85 -2.20 -16.68 -7.07
C ASP A 85 -1.54 -18.05 -7.28
N GLU A 86 -0.43 -18.34 -6.58
CA GLU A 86 0.21 -19.66 -6.58
C GLU A 86 -0.71 -20.76 -6.02
N GLU A 87 -1.41 -20.48 -4.91
CA GLU A 87 -2.36 -21.40 -4.29
C GLU A 87 -3.53 -21.70 -5.24
N LEU A 88 -4.08 -20.67 -5.91
CA LEU A 88 -5.16 -20.83 -6.87
C LEU A 88 -4.73 -21.66 -8.07
N GLU A 89 -3.52 -21.43 -8.60
CA GLU A 89 -2.98 -22.18 -9.72
C GLU A 89 -2.84 -23.68 -9.37
N ALA A 90 -2.37 -23.99 -8.16
CA ALA A 90 -2.27 -25.37 -7.69
C ALA A 90 -3.64 -26.06 -7.63
N VAL A 91 -4.64 -25.40 -7.02
CA VAL A 91 -6.01 -25.94 -6.93
C VAL A 91 -6.65 -26.13 -8.32
N MET A 92 -6.41 -25.20 -9.25
CA MET A 92 -6.94 -25.33 -10.61
C MET A 92 -6.31 -26.50 -11.38
N LYS A 93 -5.02 -26.78 -11.18
CA LYS A 93 -4.34 -27.95 -11.77
C LYS A 93 -4.89 -29.26 -11.23
N GLU A 94 -5.08 -29.36 -9.92
CA GLU A 94 -5.66 -30.54 -9.27
C GLU A 94 -7.09 -30.86 -9.75
N GLN A 95 -7.86 -29.85 -10.16
CA GLN A 95 -9.22 -30.02 -10.69
C GLN A 95 -9.28 -30.39 -12.17
N ALA A 96 -8.17 -30.27 -12.90
CA ALA A 96 -8.09 -30.57 -14.34
C ALA A 96 -7.60 -31.99 -14.64
N GLU A 97 -7.09 -32.72 -13.64
CA GLU A 97 -6.68 -34.12 -13.69
C GLU A 97 -7.83 -35.09 -13.33
#